data_AF-A0A1D9MFS0-F1
#
_entry.id   AF-A0A1D9MFS0-F1
#
_cell.length_a   1.000
_cell.length_b   1.000
_cell.length_c   1.000
_cell.angle_alpha   90.00
_cell.angle_beta   90.00
_cell.angle_gamma   90.00
#
_symmetry.space_group_name_H-M   'P 1'
#
loop_
_entity.id
_entity.type
_entity.pdbx_description
1 polymer ?
#
loop_
_entity_poly.entity_id
_entity_poly.type
_entity_poly.pdbx_seq_one_letter_code
_entity_poly.pdbx_strand_id
1 'polypeptide(L)'
;MILLTQSQRARLLANGRIPDADHIPVVKFFNPFGQGTWLATELDEDGDILFGLADLGYPELGSWSLSEMAAMRLPFGRGIERDLHFEGRYPISVWAEVARAEGSISAAERALYERAQREGGTGFGRRGSGRQ
;
A
#
# COMPACT_ATOMS: atom_id res chain seq x y z
N MET A 1 1.15 19.31 5.12
CA MET A 1 0.21 18.44 4.38
C MET A 1 -0.34 17.42 5.35
N ILE A 2 -1.63 17.11 5.31
CA ILE A 2 -2.20 16.04 6.15
C ILE A 2 -1.98 14.72 5.39
N LEU A 3 -1.17 13.83 5.95
CA LEU A 3 -0.83 12.55 5.31
C LEU A 3 -1.99 11.54 5.34
N LEU A 4 -2.88 11.59 6.32
CA LEU A 4 -4.01 10.67 6.46
C LEU A 4 -5.35 11.40 6.44
N THR A 5 -6.32 10.93 5.66
CA THR A 5 -7.71 11.36 5.83
C THR A 5 -8.30 10.82 7.14
N GLN A 6 -9.42 11.39 7.62
CA GLN A 6 -10.11 10.84 8.79
C GLN A 6 -10.55 9.39 8.59
N SER A 7 -11.02 9.03 7.39
CA SER A 7 -11.42 7.66 7.07
C SER A 7 -10.23 6.69 7.06
N GLN A 8 -9.09 7.11 6.52
CA GLN A 8 -7.86 6.31 6.55
C GLN A 8 -7.38 6.11 7.99
N ARG A 9 -7.34 7.19 8.79
CA ARG A 9 -6.95 7.11 10.20
C ARG A 9 -7.88 6.17 10.98
N ALA A 10 -9.19 6.29 10.82
CA ALA A 10 -10.15 5.42 11.50
C ALA A 10 -9.97 3.94 11.14
N ARG A 11 -9.73 3.64 9.86
CA ARG A 11 -9.50 2.26 9.40
C ARG A 11 -8.17 1.70 9.88
N LEU A 12 -7.09 2.47 9.82
CA LEU A 12 -5.77 2.07 10.35
C LEU A 12 -5.82 1.79 11.87
N LEU A 13 -6.49 2.65 12.65
CA LEU A 13 -6.71 2.43 14.08
C LEU A 13 -7.57 1.20 14.37
N ALA A 14 -8.59 0.93 13.55
CA ALA A 14 -9.40 -0.28 13.69
C ALA A 14 -8.57 -1.54 13.44
N ASN A 15 -7.69 -1.51 12.43
CA ASN A 15 -6.78 -2.60 12.13
C ASN A 15 -5.76 -2.82 13.26
N GLY A 16 -5.20 -1.74 13.83
CA GLY A 16 -4.23 -1.81 14.94
C GLY A 16 -4.76 -2.47 16.22
N ARG A 17 -6.09 -2.55 16.40
CA ARG A 17 -6.72 -3.28 17.51
C ARG A 17 -6.80 -4.80 17.28
N ILE A 18 -6.46 -5.26 16.08
CA ILE A 18 -6.48 -6.67 15.69
C ILE A 18 -5.03 -7.06 15.37
N PRO A 19 -4.24 -7.47 16.38
CA PRO A 19 -2.84 -7.84 16.18
C PRO A 19 -2.72 -9.07 15.29
N ASP A 20 -1.59 -9.18 14.59
CA ASP A 20 -1.19 -10.31 13.75
C ASP A 20 -2.14 -10.67 12.59
N ALA A 21 -3.13 -9.83 12.30
CA ALA A 21 -4.02 -10.00 11.16
C ALA A 21 -3.34 -9.55 9.86
N ASP A 22 -3.56 -10.30 8.78
CA ASP A 22 -3.03 -10.02 7.46
C ASP A 22 -3.90 -8.97 6.75
N HIS A 23 -3.78 -7.73 7.22
CA HIS A 23 -4.61 -6.62 6.76
C HIS A 23 -4.27 -6.20 5.34
N ILE A 24 -5.30 -5.70 4.64
CA ILE A 24 -5.13 -5.07 3.35
C ILE A 24 -4.61 -3.62 3.57
N PRO A 25 -3.56 -3.18 2.85
CA PRO A 25 -3.04 -1.83 2.98
C PRO A 25 -4.12 -0.75 2.77
N VAL A 26 -4.14 0.25 3.65
CA VAL A 26 -5.12 1.33 3.64
C VAL A 26 -4.61 2.55 2.88
N VAL A 27 -3.30 2.76 2.88
CA VAL A 27 -2.66 3.93 2.30
C VAL A 27 -1.27 3.59 1.76
N LYS A 28 -0.90 4.22 0.64
CA LYS A 28 0.46 4.23 0.11
C LYS A 28 1.07 5.62 0.25
N PHE A 29 2.30 5.67 0.74
CA PHE A 29 3.16 6.85 0.75
C PHE A 29 4.36 6.65 -0.16
N PHE A 30 4.89 7.75 -0.71
CA PHE A 30 6.08 7.69 -1.55
C PHE A 30 6.93 8.96 -1.46
N ASN A 31 8.23 8.80 -1.72
CA ASN A 31 9.16 9.90 -1.94
C ASN A 31 9.11 10.33 -3.42
N PRO A 32 8.59 11.53 -3.76
CA PRO A 32 8.49 11.99 -5.15
C PRO A 32 9.86 12.26 -5.82
N PHE A 33 10.96 12.27 -5.08
CA PHE A 33 12.30 12.59 -5.58
C PHE A 33 13.27 11.40 -5.59
N GLY A 34 12.81 10.18 -5.31
CA GLY A 34 13.69 9.02 -5.33
C GLY A 34 13.12 7.79 -4.64
N GLN A 35 14.00 7.02 -4.00
CA GLN A 35 13.63 5.81 -3.26
C GLN A 35 12.82 6.15 -2.00
N GLY A 36 11.94 5.23 -1.63
CA GLY A 36 11.02 5.36 -0.51
C GLY A 36 9.58 5.15 -0.95
N THR A 37 9.04 3.96 -0.64
CA THR A 37 7.61 3.65 -0.75
C THR A 37 7.17 2.93 0.50
N TRP A 38 5.97 3.25 1.00
CA TRP A 38 5.41 2.62 2.19
C TRP A 38 3.95 2.26 1.95
N LEU A 39 3.53 1.11 2.43
CA LEU A 39 2.15 0.65 2.48
C LEU A 39 1.78 0.46 3.95
N ALA A 40 0.85 1.24 4.47
CA ALA A 40 0.44 1.12 5.87
C ALA A 40 -0.86 0.31 6.01
N THR A 41 -0.88 -0.58 6.99
CA THR A 41 -2.01 -1.44 7.34
C THR A 41 -2.60 -1.11 8.70
N GLU A 42 -1.77 -0.72 9.67
CA GLU A 42 -2.21 -0.34 11.00
C GLU A 42 -1.65 1.02 11.43
N LEU A 43 -2.34 1.62 12.40
CA LEU A 43 -1.87 2.76 13.18
C LEU A 43 -2.11 2.43 14.65
N ASP A 44 -1.08 2.60 15.46
CA ASP A 44 -1.14 2.40 16.90
C ASP A 44 -2.09 3.42 17.58
N GLU A 45 -2.53 3.09 18.80
CA GLU A 45 -3.50 3.89 19.55
C GLU A 45 -3.01 5.30 19.87
N ASP A 46 -1.69 5.49 19.95
CA ASP A 46 -1.03 6.80 20.11
C ASP A 46 -1.23 7.72 18.89
N GLY A 47 -1.67 7.15 17.76
CA GLY A 47 -1.97 7.86 16.53
C GLY A 47 -0.74 8.31 15.75
N ASP A 48 0.44 7.78 16.07
CA ASP A 48 1.72 8.10 15.43
C ASP A 48 2.43 6.89 14.81
N ILE A 49 2.48 5.74 15.50
CA ILE A 49 3.23 4.59 14.99
C ILE A 49 2.41 3.80 13.96
N LEU A 50 2.84 3.85 12.71
CA LEU A 50 2.30 3.02 11.63
C LEU A 50 3.02 1.67 11.58
N PHE A 51 2.33 0.65 11.08
CA PHE A 51 2.92 -0.62 10.66
C PHE A 51 2.51 -0.95 9.22
N GLY A 52 3.40 -1.65 8.51
CA GLY A 52 3.12 -2.25 7.21
C GLY A 52 4.41 -2.59 6.46
N LEU A 53 4.41 -2.42 5.13
CA LEU A 53 5.55 -2.72 4.27
C LEU A 53 6.24 -1.43 3.83
N ALA A 54 7.54 -1.31 4.12
CA ALA A 54 8.39 -0.20 3.72
C ALA A 54 9.44 -0.67 2.72
N ASP A 55 9.78 0.19 1.77
CA ASP A 55 10.82 -0.06 0.77
C ASP A 55 11.69 1.18 0.62
N LEU A 56 12.87 1.09 1.23
CA LEU A 56 13.94 2.09 1.17
C LEU A 56 15.11 1.61 0.30
N GLY A 57 14.84 0.70 -0.64
CA GLY A 57 15.83 -0.03 -1.44
C GLY A 57 15.80 -1.54 -1.19
N TYR A 58 15.09 -1.98 -0.15
CA TYR A 58 14.77 -3.37 0.11
C TYR A 58 13.39 -3.46 0.83
N PRO A 59 12.42 -4.23 0.31
CA PRO A 59 11.09 -4.34 0.91
C PRO A 59 11.08 -5.11 2.25
N GLU A 60 10.64 -4.46 3.32
CA GLU A 60 10.58 -5.03 4.67
C GLU A 60 9.30 -4.65 5.42
N LEU A 61 8.78 -5.60 6.21
CA LEU A 61 7.68 -5.33 7.13
C LEU A 61 8.25 -4.68 8.39
N GLY A 62 7.60 -3.63 8.89
CA GLY A 62 8.03 -2.96 10.10
C GLY A 62 7.16 -1.77 10.48
N SER A 63 7.57 -1.11 11.56
CA SER A 63 6.91 0.07 12.10
C SER A 63 7.69 1.35 11.80
N TRP A 64 6.99 2.47 11.67
CA TRP A 64 7.59 3.79 11.52
C TRP A 64 6.68 4.90 12.07
N SER A 65 7.27 6.02 12.48
CA SER A 65 6.52 7.17 12.96
C SER A 65 5.92 7.98 11.80
N LEU A 66 4.63 8.28 11.90
CA LEU A 66 3.92 9.17 10.99
C LEU A 66 4.41 10.61 11.12
N SER A 67 4.70 11.07 12.33
CA SER A 67 5.20 12.43 12.60
C SER A 67 6.61 12.62 12.06
N GLU A 68 7.51 11.64 12.22
CA GLU A 68 8.84 11.67 11.61
C GLU A 68 8.76 11.67 10.08
N MET A 69 7.93 10.79 9.50
CA MET A 69 7.67 10.77 8.06
C MET A 69 7.15 12.11 7.54
N ALA A 70 6.22 12.75 8.27
CA ALA A 70 5.68 14.06 7.93
C ALA A 70 6.71 15.20 8.07
N ALA A 71 7.69 15.03 8.97
CA ALA A 71 8.76 16.00 9.21
C ALA A 71 9.90 15.91 8.18
N MET A 72 10.02 14.79 7.44
CA MET A 72 11.04 14.62 6.40
C MET A 72 11.02 15.77 5.39
N ARG A 73 12.21 16.35 5.17
CA ARG A 73 12.44 17.41 4.18
C ARG A 73 13.22 16.85 3.01
N LEU A 74 12.55 16.81 1.87
CA LEU A 74 13.09 16.41 0.58
C LEU A 74 13.54 17.65 -0.22
N PRO A 75 14.19 17.46 -1.39
CA PRO A 75 14.54 18.57 -2.27
C PRO A 75 13.36 19.53 -2.51
N PHE A 76 13.70 20.82 -2.65
CA PHE A 76 12.73 21.91 -2.83
C PHE A 76 11.73 22.10 -1.67
N GLY A 77 12.07 21.61 -0.46
CA GLY A 77 11.23 21.76 0.73
C GLY A 77 9.96 20.92 0.70
N ARG A 78 9.90 19.92 -0.17
CA ARG A 78 8.79 18.97 -0.25
C ARG A 78 8.92 17.90 0.84
N GLY A 79 7.87 17.14 1.06
CA GLY A 79 7.86 16.02 1.99
C GLY A 79 7.37 14.76 1.30
N ILE A 80 7.25 13.69 2.06
CA ILE A 80 6.61 12.45 1.62
C ILE A 80 5.17 12.75 1.17
N GLU A 81 4.74 12.10 0.10
CA GLU A 81 3.41 12.26 -0.46
C GLU A 81 2.56 11.02 -0.26
N ARG A 82 1.24 11.21 -0.21
CA ARG A 82 0.26 10.13 -0.20
C ARG A 82 -0.27 9.92 -1.61
N ASP A 83 -0.30 8.68 -2.06
CA ASP A 83 -0.96 8.32 -3.31
C ASP A 83 -2.50 8.43 -3.15
N LEU A 84 -3.13 9.25 -3.98
CA LEU A 84 -4.58 9.49 -3.96
C LEU A 84 -5.37 8.42 -4.71
N HIS A 85 -4.71 7.64 -5.57
CA HIS A 85 -5.32 6.64 -6.43
C HIS A 85 -4.98 5.21 -6.01
N PHE A 86 -4.21 5.05 -4.93
CA PHE A 86 -3.86 3.75 -4.39
C PHE A 86 -5.09 2.97 -3.91
N GLU A 87 -5.18 1.71 -4.36
CA GLU A 87 -6.16 0.73 -3.92
C GLU A 87 -5.47 -0.52 -3.37
N GLY A 88 -5.49 -0.73 -2.06
CA GLY A 88 -5.06 -1.99 -1.46
C GLY A 88 -6.05 -3.10 -1.82
N ARG A 89 -5.72 -3.96 -2.79
CA ARG A 89 -6.57 -5.07 -3.23
C ARG A 89 -6.18 -6.43 -2.64
N TYR A 90 -4.95 -6.53 -2.15
CA TYR A 90 -4.37 -7.77 -1.64
C TYR A 90 -3.89 -7.58 -0.20
N PRO A 91 -3.86 -8.64 0.63
CA PRO A 91 -3.27 -8.61 1.96
C PRO A 91 -1.79 -8.20 1.94
N ILE A 92 -1.29 -7.65 3.05
CA ILE A 92 0.08 -7.17 3.15
C ILE A 92 1.12 -8.29 2.98
N SER A 93 0.78 -9.52 3.38
CA SER A 93 1.64 -10.69 3.16
C SER A 93 1.92 -10.93 1.66
N VAL A 94 0.88 -10.81 0.81
CA VAL A 94 0.99 -10.94 -0.64
C VAL A 94 1.82 -9.81 -1.22
N TRP A 95 1.61 -8.57 -0.75
CA TRP A 95 2.45 -7.44 -1.14
C TRP A 95 3.93 -7.67 -0.78
N ALA A 96 4.21 -8.17 0.43
CA ALA A 96 5.57 -8.41 0.90
C ALA A 96 6.27 -9.53 0.11
N GLU A 97 5.55 -10.62 -0.18
CA GLU A 97 6.06 -11.72 -1.00
C GLU A 97 6.41 -11.22 -2.41
N VAL A 98 5.46 -10.55 -3.07
CA VAL A 98 5.67 -10.08 -4.45
C VAL A 98 6.72 -8.98 -4.50
N ALA A 99 6.78 -8.07 -3.52
CA ALA A 99 7.81 -7.04 -3.48
C ALA A 99 9.21 -7.63 -3.32
N ARG A 100 9.38 -8.69 -2.51
CA ARG A 100 10.66 -9.40 -2.41
C ARG A 100 11.04 -10.10 -3.71
N ALA A 101 10.08 -10.69 -4.41
CA ALA A 101 10.31 -11.36 -5.69
C ALA A 101 10.66 -10.38 -6.82
N GLU A 102 9.96 -9.24 -6.88
CA GLU A 102 10.12 -8.21 -7.91
C GLU A 102 11.19 -7.16 -7.55
N GLY A 103 11.72 -7.21 -6.32
CA GLY A 103 12.77 -6.33 -5.81
C GLY A 103 12.31 -4.95 -5.33
N SER A 104 11.02 -4.59 -5.44
CA SER A 104 10.48 -3.34 -4.89
C SER A 104 8.96 -3.36 -4.74
N ILE A 105 8.41 -2.49 -3.89
CA ILE A 105 6.94 -2.29 -3.77
C ILE A 105 6.36 -1.75 -5.07
N SER A 106 7.04 -0.83 -5.74
CA SER A 106 6.58 -0.24 -7.00
C SER A 106 6.48 -1.27 -8.13
N ALA A 107 7.44 -2.21 -8.20
CA ALA A 107 7.36 -3.32 -9.16
C ALA A 107 6.24 -4.31 -8.80
N ALA A 108 6.07 -4.61 -7.51
CA ALA A 108 4.97 -5.44 -7.03
C ALA A 108 3.60 -4.85 -7.34
N GLU A 109 3.43 -3.53 -7.20
CA GLU A 109 2.19 -2.84 -7.51
C GLU A 109 1.79 -3.07 -8.98
N ARG A 110 2.73 -2.93 -9.90
CA ARG A 110 2.51 -3.22 -11.32
C ARG A 110 2.11 -4.68 -11.54
N ALA A 111 2.84 -5.63 -10.95
CA ALA A 111 2.55 -7.05 -11.09
C ALA A 111 1.15 -7.43 -10.55
N LEU A 112 0.76 -6.88 -9.40
CA LEU A 112 -0.52 -7.12 -8.76
C LEU A 112 -1.69 -6.47 -9.51
N TYR A 113 -1.50 -5.28 -10.09
CA TYR A 113 -2.51 -4.66 -10.96
C TYR A 113 -2.71 -5.48 -12.24
N GLU A 114 -1.64 -5.93 -12.88
CA GLU A 114 -1.74 -6.78 -14.06
C GLU A 114 -2.47 -8.11 -13.76
N ARG A 115 -2.17 -8.72 -12.59
CA ARG A 115 -2.90 -9.90 -12.11
C ARG A 115 -4.40 -9.63 -11.97
N ALA A 116 -4.77 -8.51 -11.34
CA ALA A 116 -6.17 -8.14 -11.14
C ALA A 116 -6.91 -7.92 -12.47
N GLN A 117 -6.24 -7.36 -13.49
CA GLN A 117 -6.83 -7.17 -14.82
C GLN A 117 -7.07 -8.50 -15.55
N ARG A 118 -6.17 -9.48 -15.41
CA ARG A 118 -6.34 -10.83 -16.00
C ARG A 118 -7.49 -11.60 -15.34
N GLU A 119 -7.61 -11.50 -14.02
CA GLU A 119 -8.69 -12.11 -13.24
C GLU A 119 -10.06 -11.44 -13.53
N GLY A 120 -10.09 -10.13 -13.75
CA GLY A 120 -11.30 -9.40 -14.16
C GLY A 120 -11.69 -9.61 -15.64
N GLY A 121 -10.73 -9.93 -16.51
CA GLY A 121 -10.93 -10.13 -17.94
C GLY A 121 -11.50 -11.50 -18.34
N THR A 122 -11.58 -12.46 -17.42
CA THR A 122 -12.06 -13.83 -17.70
C THR A 122 -13.59 -13.97 -17.77
N GLY A 123 -14.34 -12.85 -17.64
CA GLY A 123 -15.82 -12.84 -17.59
C GLY A 123 -16.56 -12.64 -18.92
N PHE A 124 -15.88 -12.51 -20.08
CA PHE A 124 -16.58 -12.24 -21.36
C PHE A 124 -16.10 -13.16 -22.49
N GLY A 125 -16.52 -14.43 -22.46
CA GLY A 125 -16.16 -15.37 -23.50
C GLY A 125 -16.85 -16.71 -23.41
N ARG A 126 -18.19 -16.73 -23.43
CA ARG A 126 -19.04 -17.85 -23.91
C ARG A 126 -20.52 -17.47 -23.73
N ARG A 127 -21.08 -16.75 -24.71
CA ARG A 127 -22.51 -16.85 -25.01
C ARG A 127 -22.65 -17.39 -26.42
N GLY A 128 -23.44 -18.46 -26.52
CA GLY A 128 -23.39 -19.45 -27.57
C GLY A 128 -23.87 -18.96 -28.93
N SER A 129 -23.24 -19.50 -29.97
CA SER A 129 -23.85 -19.63 -31.28
C SER A 129 -24.74 -20.88 -31.28
N GLY A 130 -25.94 -20.75 -30.73
CA GLY A 130 -27.07 -21.57 -31.13
C GLY A 130 -27.69 -20.94 -32.37
N ARG A 131 -27.55 -21.61 -33.52
CA ARG A 131 -28.26 -21.46 -34.82
C ARG A 131 -27.52 -22.42 -35.77
N GLN A 132 -28.13 -23.39 -36.46
CA GLN A 132 -29.51 -23.68 -36.83
C GLN A 132 -29.75 -25.19 -36.71
#